data_AF-A0A9Q3JLV7-F1
#
_entry.id   AF-A0A9Q3JLV7-F1
#
_cell.length_a   1.000
_cell.length_b   1.000
_cell.length_c   1.000
_cell.angle_alpha   90.00
_cell.angle_beta   90.00
_cell.angle_gamma   90.00
#
_symmetry.space_group_name_H-M   'P 1'
#
loop_
_entity.id
_entity.type
_entity.pdbx_description
1 polymer ?
#
loop_
_entity_poly.entity_id
_entity_poly.type
_entity_poly.pdbx_seq_one_letter_code
_entity_poly.pdbx_strand_id
1 'polypeptide(L)'
;MPNMHQGPPPSIIIEEEEEWEVSQILDSKLKRGKLWYLVEWKGFSQDSERSTWEPAENLNNCPELVKDFHSLYPDKPGPNSSKA
;
A
#
# COMPACT_ATOMS: atom_id res chain seq x y z
N MET A 1 -41.40 16.16 29.67
CA MET A 1 -40.71 16.43 28.39
C MET A 1 -39.51 17.34 28.67
N PRO A 2 -38.28 16.82 28.57
CA PRO A 2 -37.19 17.62 27.98
C PRO A 2 -36.36 16.75 27.00
N ASN A 3 -36.21 17.19 25.75
CA ASN A 3 -35.07 17.97 25.24
C ASN A 3 -33.73 17.20 25.24
N MET A 4 -33.46 16.52 24.12
CA MET A 4 -32.10 16.25 23.63
C MET A 4 -32.13 16.33 22.11
N HIS A 5 -31.95 17.54 21.57
CA HIS A 5 -31.50 17.70 20.18
C HIS A 5 -30.08 17.16 20.09
N GLN A 6 -29.93 15.84 20.05
CA GLN A 6 -28.69 15.22 19.62
C GLN A 6 -28.66 15.38 18.10
N GLY A 7 -27.92 16.38 17.62
CA GLY A 7 -27.50 16.42 16.23
C GLY A 7 -26.84 15.08 15.86
N PRO A 8 -26.83 14.69 14.58
CA PRO A 8 -26.22 13.44 14.16
C PRO A 8 -24.81 13.35 14.75
N PRO A 9 -24.40 12.19 15.29
CA PRO A 9 -23.05 12.03 15.82
C PRO A 9 -22.06 12.48 14.73
N PRO A 10 -20.93 13.13 15.11
CA PRO A 10 -19.91 13.46 14.13
C PRO A 10 -19.56 12.16 13.39
N SER A 11 -19.59 12.20 12.06
CA SER A 11 -19.13 11.10 11.22
C SER A 11 -17.71 10.79 11.65
N ILE A 12 -17.53 9.68 12.37
CA ILE A 12 -16.21 9.15 12.66
C ILE A 12 -15.73 8.68 11.29
N ILE A 13 -14.98 9.54 10.60
CA ILE A 13 -14.22 9.15 9.42
C ILE A 13 -13.05 8.38 10.03
N ILE A 14 -13.30 7.11 10.34
CA ILE A 14 -12.22 6.17 10.60
C ILE A 14 -11.63 5.98 9.20
N GLU A 15 -10.65 6.81 8.85
CA GLU A 15 -9.63 6.41 7.88
C GLU A 15 -8.88 5.26 8.56
N GLU A 16 -9.55 4.11 8.66
CA GLU A 16 -8.94 2.83 8.93
C GLU A 16 -7.98 2.65 7.75
N GLU A 17 -6.74 3.09 7.93
CA GLU A 17 -5.58 2.50 7.26
C GLU A 17 -5.62 1.01 7.64
N GLU A 18 -6.47 0.28 6.92
CA GLU A 18 -6.67 -1.14 7.12
C GLU A 18 -5.36 -1.78 6.69
N GLU A 19 -4.53 -2.13 7.67
CA GLU A 19 -3.26 -2.79 7.47
C GLU A 19 -3.56 -4.21 6.96
N TRP A 20 -3.75 -4.34 5.64
CA TRP A 20 -3.97 -5.62 4.99
C TRP A 20 -2.65 -6.39 4.94
N GLU A 21 -2.69 -7.69 5.23
CA GLU A 21 -1.50 -8.54 5.18
C GLU A 21 -0.99 -8.63 3.74
N VAL A 22 0.13 -7.95 3.46
CA VAL A 22 0.81 -8.03 2.17
C VAL A 22 1.41 -9.41 2.00
N SER A 23 1.07 -10.09 0.91
CA SER A 23 1.68 -11.35 0.50
C SER A 23 3.12 -11.10 0.01
N GLN A 24 3.25 -10.30 -1.04
CA GLN A 24 4.53 -10.00 -1.69
C GLN A 24 4.40 -8.82 -2.65
N ILE A 25 5.54 -8.27 -3.06
CA ILE A 25 5.62 -7.29 -4.15
C ILE A 25 5.83 -8.06 -5.46
N LEU A 26 4.94 -7.84 -6.43
CA LEU A 26 5.00 -8.47 -7.75
C LEU A 26 5.81 -7.65 -8.75
N ASP A 27 5.73 -6.32 -8.68
CA ASP A 27 6.40 -5.44 -9.63
C ASP A 27 6.69 -4.05 -9.03
N SER A 28 7.60 -3.30 -9.66
CA SER A 28 7.85 -1.91 -9.36
C SER A 28 7.98 -1.06 -10.62
N LYS A 29 7.49 0.17 -10.57
CA LYS A 29 7.61 1.12 -11.67
C LYS A 29 7.79 2.54 -11.19
N LEU A 30 8.54 3.32 -11.97
CA LEU A 30 8.65 4.75 -11.77
C LEU A 30 7.61 5.46 -12.64
N LYS A 31 6.67 6.18 -12.02
CA LYS A 31 5.63 6.95 -12.72
C LYS A 31 5.68 8.41 -12.24
N ARG A 32 5.98 9.33 -13.16
CA ARG A 32 6.13 10.79 -12.87
C ARG A 32 7.15 11.08 -11.76
N GLY A 33 8.26 10.34 -11.71
CA GLY A 33 9.29 10.49 -10.68
C GLY A 33 8.91 9.92 -9.31
N LYS A 34 7.70 9.37 -9.14
CA LYS A 34 7.29 8.62 -7.96
C LYS A 34 7.43 7.13 -8.21
N LEU A 35 7.85 6.41 -7.19
CA LEU A 35 7.98 4.97 -7.23
C LEU A 35 6.67 4.31 -6.78
N TRP A 36 6.24 3.31 -7.54
CA TRP A 36 5.01 2.55 -7.32
C TRP A 36 5.34 1.07 -7.29
N TYR A 37 4.69 0.35 -6.40
CA TYR A 37 4.82 -1.08 -6.21
C TYR A 37 3.49 -1.77 -6.44
N LEU A 38 3.53 -2.88 -7.16
CA LEU A 38 2.39 -3.77 -7.29
C LEU A 38 2.40 -4.72 -6.11
N VAL A 39 1.51 -4.48 -5.15
CA VAL A 39 1.41 -5.22 -3.89
C VAL A 39 0.35 -6.28 -4.05
N GLU A 40 0.69 -7.54 -3.80
CA GLU A 40 -0.27 -8.64 -3.74
C GLU A 40 -0.79 -8.80 -2.30
N TRP A 41 -2.12 -8.78 -2.12
CA TRP A 41 -2.76 -8.91 -0.81
C TRP A 41 -3.03 -10.39 -0.48
N LYS A 42 -2.66 -10.81 0.73
CA LYS A 42 -2.84 -12.19 1.22
C LYS A 42 -4.28 -12.44 1.69
N GLY A 43 -4.70 -13.70 1.72
CA GLY A 43 -6.05 -14.11 2.17
C GLY A 43 -7.12 -13.94 1.10
N PHE A 44 -6.78 -13.22 0.05
CA PHE A 44 -7.57 -13.17 -1.14
C PHE A 44 -7.22 -14.40 -2.05
N SER A 45 -8.02 -15.48 -1.98
CA SER A 45 -8.02 -16.60 -2.95
C SER A 45 -9.10 -16.45 -4.07
N GLN A 46 -8.72 -16.41 -5.36
CA GLN A 46 -9.55 -16.69 -6.59
C GLN A 46 -10.09 -15.59 -7.56
N ASP A 47 -9.73 -14.31 -7.46
CA ASP A 47 -10.29 -13.24 -8.33
C ASP A 47 -9.17 -12.30 -8.75
N SER A 48 -9.09 -12.00 -10.03
CA SER A 48 -7.95 -11.38 -10.73
C SER A 48 -7.55 -9.95 -10.30
N GLU A 49 -8.08 -9.43 -9.19
CA GLU A 49 -7.93 -8.03 -8.76
C GLU A 49 -7.41 -7.90 -7.32
N ARG A 50 -6.37 -8.66 -6.98
CA ARG A 50 -5.78 -8.70 -5.62
C ARG A 50 -4.41 -8.03 -5.55
N SER A 51 -4.01 -7.41 -6.65
CA SER A 51 -2.75 -6.69 -6.75
C SER A 51 -3.02 -5.22 -7.08
N THR A 52 -2.72 -4.32 -6.14
CA THR A 52 -2.90 -2.88 -6.35
C THR A 52 -1.56 -2.17 -6.47
N TRP A 53 -1.55 -1.08 -7.24
CA TRP A 53 -0.38 -0.23 -7.37
C TRP A 53 -0.35 0.78 -6.23
N GLU A 54 0.45 0.48 -5.22
CA GLU A 54 0.66 1.34 -4.07
C GLU A 54 1.89 2.23 -4.26
N PRO A 55 1.87 3.49 -3.84
CA PRO A 55 3.08 4.31 -3.83
C PRO A 55 4.08 3.73 -2.83
N ALA A 56 5.38 3.92 -3.09
CA ALA A 56 6.43 3.52 -2.15
C ALA A 56 6.24 4.12 -0.75
N GLU A 57 5.59 5.28 -0.66
CA GLU A 57 5.21 5.95 0.58
C GLU A 57 4.29 5.07 1.46
N ASN A 58 3.44 4.24 0.86
CA ASN A 58 2.52 3.33 1.57
C ASN A 58 3.23 2.05 2.05
N LEU A 59 4.35 1.68 1.42
CA LEU A 59 5.18 0.53 1.81
C LEU A 59 6.29 0.89 2.79
N ASN A 60 6.31 2.11 3.32
CA ASN A 60 7.27 2.51 4.36
C ASN A 60 7.16 1.65 5.62
N ASN A 61 5.99 1.05 5.88
CA ASN A 61 5.78 0.13 7.01
C ASN A 61 6.31 -1.29 6.75
N CYS A 62 6.69 -1.62 5.50
CA CYS A 62 7.19 -2.94 5.10
C CYS A 62 8.49 -2.86 4.27
N PRO A 63 9.57 -2.26 4.82
CA PRO A 63 10.83 -2.11 4.08
C PRO A 63 11.49 -3.45 3.74
N GLU A 64 11.22 -4.51 4.50
CA GLU A 64 11.76 -5.85 4.25
C GLU A 64 11.23 -6.43 2.93
N LEU A 65 9.93 -6.29 2.64
CA LEU A 65 9.33 -6.76 1.39
C LEU A 65 9.92 -6.03 0.18
N VAL A 66 10.12 -4.71 0.30
CA VAL A 66 10.76 -3.90 -0.74
C VAL A 66 12.19 -4.37 -0.96
N LYS A 67 12.95 -4.58 0.10
CA LYS A 67 14.34 -5.04 0.03
C LYS A 67 14.44 -6.43 -0.61
N ASP A 68 13.60 -7.37 -0.21
CA ASP A 68 13.58 -8.73 -0.76
C ASP A 68 13.25 -8.70 -2.25
N PHE A 69 12.26 -7.88 -2.65
CA PHE A 69 11.93 -7.67 -4.05
C PHE A 69 13.12 -7.12 -4.86
N HIS A 70 13.80 -6.06 -4.40
CA HIS A 70 14.98 -5.53 -5.13
C HIS A 70 16.20 -6.45 -5.08
N SER A 71 16.30 -7.32 -4.08
CA SER A 71 17.34 -8.35 -4.03
C SER A 71 17.13 -9.41 -5.11
N LEU A 72 15.88 -9.74 -5.43
CA LEU A 72 15.52 -10.68 -6.49
C LEU A 72 15.51 -10.01 -7.88
N TYR A 73 15.13 -8.74 -7.93
CA TYR A 73 14.99 -7.96 -9.16
C TYR A 73 15.82 -6.66 -9.10
N PRO A 74 17.16 -6.74 -9.13
CA PRO A 74 18.03 -5.57 -9.04
C PRO A 74 17.88 -4.60 -10.22
N ASP A 75 17.38 -5.07 -11.37
CA ASP A 75 17.09 -4.23 -12.55
C ASP A 75 15.83 -3.38 -12.41
N LYS A 76 14.98 -3.67 -11.41
CA LYS A 76 13.71 -2.97 -11.20
C LYS A 76 13.96 -1.65 -10.45
N PRO A 77 13.15 -0.61 -10.72
CA PRO A 77 13.32 0.67 -10.04
C PRO A 77 13.03 0.52 -8.54
N GLY A 78 14.00 0.89 -7.71
CA GLY A 78 13.92 0.86 -6.25
C GLY A 78 14.12 2.24 -5.60
N PRO A 79 13.80 2.40 -4.31
CA PRO A 79 14.00 3.66 -3.59
C PRO A 79 15.49 4.04 -3.52
N ASN A 80 16.38 3.04 -3.58
CA ASN A 80 17.82 3.20 -3.59
C ASN A 80 18.43 3.29 -5.00
N SER A 81 17.62 3.40 -6.05
CA SER A 81 18.11 3.65 -7.41
C SER A 81 18.57 5.11 -7.52
N SER A 82 19.63 5.45 -6.80
CA SER A 82 20.37 6.69 -6.94
C SER A 82 20.85 6.80 -8.39
N LYS A 83 20.38 7.84 -9.04
CA LYS A 83 20.83 8.33 -10.35
C LYS A 83 22.36 8.34 -10.39
N ALA A 84 22.96 7.44 -11.18
CA ALA A 84 24.33 7.61 -11.64
C ALA A 84 24.38 8.75 -12.67
#